data_AF-A0A3B0S9V2-F1
#
_entry.id   AF-A0A3B0S9V2-F1
#
_cell.length_a   1.000
_cell.length_b   1.000
_cell.length_c   1.000
_cell.angle_alpha   90.00
_cell.angle_beta   90.00
_cell.angle_gamma   90.00
#
_symmetry.space_group_name_H-M   'P 1'
#
loop_
_entity.id
_entity.type
_entity.pdbx_description
1 polymer ?
#
loop_
_entity_poly.entity_id
_entity_poly.type
_entity_poly.pdbx_seq_one_letter_code
_entity_poly.pdbx_strand_id
1 'polypeptide(L)'
;MLSKQFIIGVVLPAVAMFWAATIIYSAVAGNAGYGALARLEAEVDAKAGEVDVLRAHRETLQKRADQLNSKSLDPDLVDETIRTVLGYSREGDVVISRQALDDAMRRRTDKAN
;
A
#
# COMPACT_ATOMS: atom_id res chain seq x y z
N MET A 1 -24.82 50.58 -48.00
CA MET A 1 -25.70 49.39 -47.91
C MET A 1 -24.82 48.16 -48.13
N LEU A 2 -24.43 47.47 -47.06
CA LEU A 2 -23.66 46.22 -47.18
C LEU A 2 -24.59 45.15 -47.74
N SER A 3 -24.28 44.61 -48.92
CA SER A 3 -25.12 43.58 -49.54
C SER A 3 -25.09 42.32 -48.67
N LYS A 4 -26.25 41.68 -48.50
CA LYS A 4 -26.37 40.40 -47.76
C LYS A 4 -25.34 39.35 -48.23
N GLN A 5 -24.98 39.40 -49.52
CA GLN A 5 -23.99 38.52 -50.13
C GLN A 5 -22.56 38.77 -49.63
N PHE A 6 -22.18 40.02 -49.33
CA PHE A 6 -20.86 40.34 -48.77
C PHE A 6 -20.72 39.87 -47.32
N ILE A 7 -21.78 40.03 -46.52
CA ILE A 7 -21.81 39.55 -45.13
C ILE A 7 -21.70 38.02 -45.10
N ILE A 8 -22.50 37.33 -45.91
CA ILE A 8 -22.50 35.86 -45.94
C ILE A 8 -21.20 35.31 -46.55
N GLY A 9 -20.66 35.95 -47.59
CA GLY A 9 -19.49 35.45 -48.31
C GLY A 9 -18.15 35.72 -47.61
N VAL A 10 -18.03 36.79 -46.81
CA VAL A 10 -16.75 37.20 -46.22
C VAL A 10 -16.78 37.19 -44.69
N VAL A 11 -17.85 37.72 -44.08
CA VAL A 11 -17.93 37.81 -42.62
C VAL A 11 -18.14 36.43 -42.01
N LEU A 12 -18.98 35.59 -42.62
CA LEU A 12 -19.24 34.23 -42.14
C LEU A 12 -17.97 33.35 -42.10
N PRO A 13 -17.18 33.19 -43.17
CA PRO A 13 -15.96 32.39 -43.11
C PRO A 13 -14.88 33.01 -42.22
N ALA A 14 -14.79 34.35 -42.13
CA ALA A 14 -13.83 35.01 -41.24
C ALA A 14 -14.14 34.71 -39.76
N VAL A 15 -15.41 34.77 -39.36
CA VAL A 15 -15.84 34.40 -38.00
C VAL A 15 -15.62 32.91 -37.75
N ALA A 16 -15.92 32.05 -38.72
CA ALA A 16 -15.68 30.61 -38.60
C ALA A 16 -14.18 30.29 -38.42
N MET A 17 -13.30 30.98 -39.15
CA MET A 17 -11.85 30.84 -39.03
C MET A 17 -11.33 31.31 -37.66
N PHE A 18 -11.86 32.43 -37.16
CA PHE A 18 -11.55 32.94 -35.82
C PHE A 18 -12.01 31.98 -34.72
N TRP A 19 -13.19 31.39 -34.88
CA TRP A 19 -13.72 30.37 -33.96
C TRP A 19 -12.87 29.10 -33.97
N ALA A 20 -12.49 28.62 -35.16
CA ALA A 20 -11.60 27.48 -35.30
C ALA A 20 -10.24 27.74 -34.64
N ALA A 21 -9.66 28.93 -34.83
CA ALA A 21 -8.41 29.33 -34.18
C ALA A 21 -8.54 29.36 -32.64
N THR A 22 -9.68 29.82 -32.11
CA THR A 22 -9.95 29.80 -30.66
C THR A 22 -10.05 28.38 -30.13
N ILE A 23 -10.69 27.47 -30.86
CA ILE A 23 -10.79 26.05 -30.48
C ILE A 23 -9.40 25.40 -30.52
N ILE A 24 -8.60 25.65 -31.56
CA ILE A 24 -7.22 25.15 -31.66
C ILE A 24 -6.36 25.71 -30.53
N TYR A 25 -6.44 27.01 -30.25
CA TYR A 25 -5.73 27.65 -29.15
C TYR A 25 -6.17 27.09 -27.80
N SER A 26 -7.47 26.87 -27.60
CA SER A 26 -8.02 26.27 -26.37
C SER A 26 -7.68 24.78 -26.25
N ALA A 27 -7.43 24.07 -27.35
CA ALA A 27 -6.91 22.71 -27.34
C ALA A 27 -5.41 22.68 -26.99
N VAL A 28 -4.65 23.72 -27.35
CA VAL A 28 -3.22 23.83 -27.03
C VAL A 28 -2.97 24.40 -25.62
N ALA A 29 -3.77 25.39 -25.20
CA ALA A 29 -3.63 26.12 -23.94
C ALA A 29 -4.58 25.63 -22.83
N GLY A 30 -5.66 24.94 -23.18
CA GLY A 30 -6.59 24.36 -22.22
C GLY A 30 -5.98 23.12 -21.56
N ASN A 31 -6.14 23.05 -20.24
CA ASN A 31 -5.67 22.00 -19.33
C ASN A 31 -6.28 20.60 -19.59
N ALA A 32 -6.63 20.27 -20.84
CA ALA A 32 -7.24 19.00 -21.25
C ALA A 32 -6.72 18.47 -22.60
N GLY A 33 -5.85 19.18 -23.32
CA GLY A 33 -5.53 18.84 -24.72
C GLY A 33 -4.41 17.83 -24.94
N TYR A 34 -3.22 18.03 -24.34
CA TYR A 34 -2.06 17.14 -24.56
C TYR A 34 -1.09 17.08 -23.37
N GLY A 35 -0.94 18.16 -22.58
CA GLY A 35 -0.07 18.18 -21.39
C GLY A 35 -0.73 17.66 -20.11
N ALA A 36 -2.07 17.63 -20.06
CA ALA A 36 -2.81 17.22 -18.89
C ALA A 36 -2.91 15.69 -18.75
N LEU A 37 -2.97 14.95 -19.86
CA LEU A 37 -2.85 13.48 -19.85
C LEU A 37 -1.47 13.04 -19.31
N ALA A 38 -0.40 13.72 -19.71
CA ALA A 38 0.95 13.39 -19.23
C ALA A 38 1.14 13.64 -17.71
N ARG A 39 0.48 14.65 -17.14
CA ARG A 39 0.49 14.89 -15.68
C ARG A 39 -0.49 13.99 -14.93
N LEU A 40 -1.64 13.66 -15.51
CA LEU A 40 -2.62 12.75 -14.91
C LEU A 40 -2.11 11.30 -14.94
N GLU A 41 -1.44 10.85 -16.00
CA GLU A 41 -0.77 9.54 -16.06
C GLU A 41 0.38 9.46 -15.06
N ALA A 42 1.18 10.52 -14.93
CA ALA A 42 2.23 10.55 -13.90
C ALA A 42 1.67 10.52 -12.47
N GLU A 43 0.53 11.18 -12.21
CA GLU A 43 -0.16 11.09 -10.91
C GLU A 43 -0.86 9.74 -10.69
N VAL A 44 -1.34 9.08 -11.75
CA VAL A 44 -1.91 7.73 -11.69
C VAL A 44 -0.83 6.68 -11.42
N ASP A 45 0.34 6.77 -12.05
CA ASP A 45 1.48 5.88 -11.80
C ASP A 45 2.07 6.09 -10.40
N ALA A 46 2.17 7.35 -9.93
CA ALA A 46 2.60 7.65 -8.57
C ALA A 46 1.62 7.08 -7.53
N LYS A 47 0.30 7.20 -7.76
CA LYS A 47 -0.72 6.64 -6.87
C LYS A 47 -0.83 5.11 -6.96
N ALA A 48 -0.51 4.50 -8.10
CA ALA A 48 -0.44 3.04 -8.22
C ALA A 48 0.68 2.46 -7.34
N GLY A 49 1.83 3.13 -7.29
CA GLY A 49 2.93 2.75 -6.39
C GLY A 49 2.57 2.80 -4.91
N GLU A 50 1.79 3.80 -4.49
CA GLU A 50 1.31 3.90 -3.10
C GLU A 50 0.32 2.79 -2.73
N VAL A 51 -0.52 2.35 -3.67
CA VAL A 51 -1.50 1.27 -3.44
C VAL A 51 -0.83 -0.08 -3.21
N ASP A 52 0.26 -0.38 -3.91
CA ASP A 52 0.97 -1.65 -3.76
C ASP A 52 1.74 -1.73 -2.44
N VAL A 53 2.36 -0.62 -2.00
CA VAL A 53 3.00 -0.54 -0.68
C VAL A 53 1.96 -0.68 0.44
N LEU A 54 0.80 -0.02 0.31
CA LEU A 54 -0.28 -0.16 1.29
C LEU A 54 -0.89 -1.57 1.29
N ARG A 55 -0.96 -2.24 0.13
CA ARG A 55 -1.44 -3.62 0.03
C ARG A 55 -0.48 -4.59 0.70
N ALA A 56 0.82 -4.47 0.46
CA ALA A 56 1.84 -5.27 1.14
C ALA A 56 1.78 -5.08 2.67
N HIS A 57 1.63 -3.84 3.13
CA HIS A 57 1.43 -3.56 4.55
C HIS A 57 0.14 -4.18 5.10
N ARG A 58 -0.98 -4.09 4.36
CA ARG A 58 -2.22 -4.77 4.76
C ARG A 58 -2.07 -6.27 4.85
N GLU A 59 -1.44 -6.93 3.88
CA GLU A 59 -1.24 -8.38 3.92
C GLU A 59 -0.37 -8.81 5.11
N THR A 60 0.69 -8.07 5.42
CA THR A 60 1.55 -8.38 6.57
C THR A 60 0.81 -8.20 7.89
N LEU A 61 -0.01 -7.14 8.00
CA LEU A 61 -0.84 -6.87 9.18
C LEU A 61 -2.00 -7.86 9.29
N GLN A 62 -2.60 -8.27 8.17
CA GLN A 62 -3.66 -9.27 8.12
C GLN A 62 -3.14 -10.64 8.56
N LYS A 63 -1.98 -11.08 8.06
CA LYS A 63 -1.33 -12.33 8.51
C LYS A 63 -1.05 -12.32 10.01
N ARG A 64 -0.56 -11.19 10.54
CA ARG A 64 -0.34 -11.03 11.99
C ARG A 64 -1.65 -11.03 12.76
N ALA A 65 -2.65 -10.31 12.28
CA ALA A 65 -3.98 -10.27 12.90
C ALA A 65 -4.63 -11.65 12.91
N ASP A 66 -4.46 -12.45 11.85
CA ASP A 66 -4.97 -13.81 11.77
C ASP A 66 -4.25 -14.75 12.76
N GLN A 67 -2.93 -14.58 12.95
CA GLN A 67 -2.15 -15.32 13.95
C GLN A 67 -2.50 -14.92 15.41
N LEU A 68 -2.89 -13.66 15.62
CA LEU A 68 -3.33 -13.14 16.92
C LEU A 68 -4.84 -13.35 17.16
N ASN A 69 -5.58 -13.80 16.15
CA ASN A 69 -7.02 -14.01 16.25
C ASN A 69 -7.28 -15.23 17.13
N SER A 70 -8.17 -15.07 18.12
CA SER A 70 -8.60 -16.10 19.07
C SER A 70 -9.13 -17.38 18.42
N LYS A 71 -9.48 -17.34 17.13
CA LYS A 71 -9.94 -18.50 16.37
C LYS A 71 -8.80 -19.38 15.81
N SER A 72 -7.59 -18.84 15.63
CA SER A 72 -6.39 -19.60 15.22
C SER A 72 -5.38 -19.80 16.37
N LEU A 73 -5.56 -19.05 17.46
CA LEU A 73 -4.73 -19.13 18.64
C LEU A 73 -4.96 -20.47 19.34
N ASP A 74 -3.93 -21.30 19.38
CA ASP A 74 -3.97 -22.62 20.02
C ASP A 74 -4.27 -22.45 21.53
N PRO A 75 -5.37 -23.02 22.05
CA PRO A 75 -5.73 -22.94 23.46
C PRO A 75 -4.62 -23.43 24.38
N ASP A 76 -3.85 -24.42 23.95
CA ASP A 76 -2.78 -25.01 24.75
C ASP A 76 -1.58 -24.05 24.87
N LEU A 77 -1.28 -23.27 23.82
CA LEU A 77 -0.25 -22.23 23.89
C LEU A 77 -0.61 -21.09 24.85
N VAL A 78 -1.89 -20.74 24.93
CA VAL A 78 -2.38 -19.71 25.87
C VAL A 78 -2.30 -20.22 27.30
N ASP A 79 -2.74 -21.46 27.54
CA ASP A 79 -2.63 -22.11 28.86
C ASP A 79 -1.17 -22.20 29.33
N GLU A 80 -0.25 -22.59 28.44
CA GLU A 80 1.19 -22.65 28.74
C GLU A 80 1.80 -21.27 28.98
N THR A 81 1.38 -20.24 28.23
CA THR A 81 1.84 -18.86 28.45
C THR A 81 1.36 -18.32 29.79
N ILE A 82 0.09 -18.55 30.13
CA ILE A 82 -0.49 -18.17 31.42
C ILE A 82 0.26 -18.86 32.56
N ARG A 83 0.52 -20.17 32.42
CA ARG A 83 1.29 -20.97 33.38
C ARG A 83 2.72 -20.49 33.54
N THR A 84 3.41 -20.23 32.44
CA THR A 84 4.79 -19.71 32.44
C THR A 84 4.87 -18.35 33.14
N VAL A 85 3.94 -17.43 32.84
CA VAL A 85 3.91 -16.09 33.44
C VAL A 85 3.54 -16.13 34.93
N LEU A 86 2.60 -17.00 35.32
CA LEU A 86 2.19 -17.17 36.71
C LEU A 86 3.09 -18.11 37.51
N GLY A 87 4.08 -18.74 36.88
CA GLY A 87 4.99 -19.70 37.51
C GLY A 87 4.32 -21.02 37.93
N TYR A 88 3.18 -21.37 37.34
CA TYR A 88 2.47 -22.62 37.60
C TYR A 88 2.93 -23.70 36.63
N SER A 89 3.43 -24.83 37.16
CA SER A 89 3.82 -26.01 36.38
C SER A 89 2.92 -27.18 36.75
N ARG A 90 2.63 -28.09 35.82
CA ARG A 90 1.79 -29.28 36.11
C ARG A 90 2.58 -30.27 36.96
N GLU A 91 1.90 -31.15 37.71
CA GLU A 91 2.57 -32.25 38.41
C GLU A 91 3.33 -33.12 37.40
N GLY A 92 4.67 -33.11 37.48
CA GLY A 92 5.57 -33.84 36.59
C GLY A 92 6.46 -32.96 35.71
N ASP A 93 6.20 -31.66 35.61
CA ASP A 93 7.05 -30.74 34.85
C ASP A 93 8.33 -30.37 35.61
N VAL A 94 9.46 -30.38 34.91
CA VAL A 94 10.78 -30.06 35.48
C VAL A 94 11.16 -28.62 35.13
N VAL A 95 11.09 -27.73 36.10
CA VAL A 95 11.56 -26.34 35.95
C VAL A 95 13.09 -26.32 36.06
N ILE A 96 13.77 -26.08 34.95
CA ILE A 96 15.24 -25.94 34.92
C ILE A 96 15.60 -24.46 35.05
N SER A 97 16.34 -24.09 36.08
CA SER A 97 16.87 -22.73 36.21
C SER A 97 17.89 -22.45 35.11
N ARG A 98 17.97 -21.20 34.63
CA ARG A 98 18.91 -20.81 33.57
C ARG A 98 20.35 -21.16 33.92
N GLN A 99 20.71 -21.02 35.20
CA GLN A 99 22.03 -21.38 35.71
C GLN A 99 22.30 -22.89 35.64
N ALA A 100 21.31 -23.72 36.01
CA ALA A 100 21.45 -25.18 35.93
C ALA A 100 21.57 -25.68 34.47
N LEU A 101 20.91 -25.01 33.52
CA LEU A 101 21.04 -25.30 32.10
C LEU A 101 22.45 -24.95 31.58
N ASP A 102 22.96 -23.77 31.95
CA ASP A 102 24.29 -23.31 31.54
C ASP A 102 25.39 -24.26 32.06
N ASP A 103 25.26 -24.74 33.30
CA ASP A 103 26.19 -25.71 33.90
C ASP A 103 26.12 -27.08 33.21
N ALA A 104 24.92 -27.54 32.84
CA ALA A 104 24.72 -28.78 32.11
C ALA A 104 25.31 -28.71 30.69
N MET A 105 25.17 -27.57 30.01
CA MET A 105 25.74 -27.33 28.69
C MET A 105 27.28 -27.34 28.74
N ARG A 106 27.89 -26.66 29.72
CA ARG A 106 29.34 -26.64 29.90
C ARG A 106 29.93 -28.04 30.11
N ARG A 107 29.30 -28.85 30.96
CA ARG A 107 29.73 -30.24 31.21
C ARG A 107 29.65 -31.13 29.98
N ARG A 108 28.71 -30.84 29.06
CA ARG A 108 28.57 -31.59 27.80
C ARG A 108 29.67 -31.19 26.82
N THR A 109 30.05 -29.92 26.79
CA THR A 109 31.16 -29.43 25.96
C THR A 109 32.51 -29.98 26.44
N ASP A 110 32.74 -30.06 27.76
CA ASP A 110 33.98 -30.62 28.34
C ASP A 110 34.13 -32.13 28.15
N LYS A 111 33.03 -32.89 28.00
CA LYS A 111 33.07 -34.34 27.71
C LYS A 111 33.22 -34.67 26.23
N ALA A 112 33.03 -33.70 25.35
CA ALA A 112 33.13 -33.87 23.90
C ALA A 112 34.54 -33.56 23.35
N ASN A 113 35.44 -33.11 24.22
CA ASN A 113 36.86 -32.84 23.96
C ASN A 113 37.73 -33.79 24.79
#